data_AF-A0A542EP29-F1
#
_entry.id   AF-A0A542EP29-F1
#
_cell.length_a   1.000
_cell.length_b   1.000
_cell.length_c   1.000
_cell.angle_alpha   90.00
_cell.angle_beta   90.00
_cell.angle_gamma   90.00
#
_symmetry.space_group_name_H-M   'P 1'
#
loop_
_entity.id
_entity.type
_entity.pdbx_description
1 polymer ?
#
loop_
_entity_poly.entity_id
_entity_poly.type
_entity_poly.pdbx_seq_one_letter_code
_entity_poly.pdbx_strand_id
1 'polypeptide(L)'
;MTTELLESQTYLPEEREQMAAVASFLEAHHSKAGERPERRYLLVGAEEHEQIEVPESLHRVLVQAVTALQAGRAVTISPTMPKLTTQQVADLLGVSRPTVVRLIDAGELASERIGNRRKILLKDALDYRDLRRTRQYQAIADTSVDMSEDEDPVVVNERLARIRKKRAEHRRSTGSF
;
A
#
# COMPACT_ATOMS: atom_id res chain seq x y z
N MET A 1 -5.96 -27.42 11.26
CA MET A 1 -6.21 -26.13 10.61
C MET A 1 -6.93 -26.40 9.31
N THR A 2 -8.21 -26.03 9.26
CA THR A 2 -9.15 -26.32 8.18
C THR A 2 -8.76 -25.57 6.91
N THR A 3 -8.70 -26.29 5.81
CA THR A 3 -8.34 -25.83 4.46
C THR A 3 -9.26 -24.72 3.94
N GLU A 4 -10.45 -24.54 4.54
CA GLU A 4 -11.42 -23.48 4.24
C GLU A 4 -10.89 -22.06 4.52
N LEU A 5 -9.95 -21.89 5.47
CA LEU A 5 -9.35 -20.58 5.77
C LEU A 5 -8.35 -20.10 4.70
N LEU A 6 -8.14 -20.89 3.63
CA LEU A 6 -7.34 -20.51 2.47
C LEU A 6 -8.18 -19.95 1.31
N GLU A 7 -9.51 -19.90 1.44
CA GLU A 7 -10.39 -19.29 0.45
C GLU A 7 -10.63 -17.79 0.73
N SER A 8 -10.94 -17.04 -0.33
CA SER A 8 -11.27 -15.63 -0.17
C SER A 8 -12.64 -15.48 0.45
N GLN A 9 -12.74 -14.80 1.58
CA GLN A 9 -14.00 -14.60 2.29
C GLN A 9 -14.33 -13.11 2.40
N THR A 10 -15.60 -12.77 2.15
CA THR A 10 -16.12 -11.41 2.27
C THR A 10 -17.02 -11.31 3.50
N TYR A 11 -16.72 -10.34 4.35
CA TYR A 11 -17.41 -10.02 5.58
C TYR A 11 -18.29 -8.79 5.36
N LEU A 12 -19.56 -8.90 5.76
CA LEU A 12 -20.53 -7.83 5.66
C LEU A 12 -20.66 -7.09 7.00
N PRO A 13 -21.06 -5.81 6.99
CA PRO A 13 -21.23 -5.00 8.20
C PRO A 13 -22.55 -5.33 8.90
N GLU A 14 -22.66 -6.55 9.43
CA GLU A 14 -23.88 -7.07 10.10
C GLU A 14 -23.99 -6.54 11.55
N GLU A 15 -22.88 -6.47 12.27
CA GLU A 15 -22.84 -6.11 13.70
C GLU A 15 -22.37 -4.66 13.93
N ARG A 16 -23.03 -3.68 13.31
CA ARG A 16 -22.52 -2.29 13.27
C ARG A 16 -22.26 -1.65 14.64
N GLU A 17 -23.13 -1.89 15.63
CA GLU A 17 -22.97 -1.32 16.97
C GLU A 17 -21.74 -1.91 17.70
N GLN A 18 -21.55 -3.22 17.61
CA GLN A 18 -20.41 -3.91 18.20
C GLN A 18 -19.11 -3.50 17.49
N MET A 19 -19.13 -3.39 16.16
CA MET A 19 -17.99 -2.88 15.37
C MET A 19 -17.66 -1.43 15.72
N ALA A 20 -18.65 -0.58 16.00
CA ALA A 20 -18.41 0.79 16.43
C ALA A 20 -17.76 0.88 17.83
N ALA A 21 -18.14 -0.01 18.75
CA ALA A 21 -17.50 -0.11 20.06
C ALA A 21 -16.02 -0.53 19.92
N VAL A 22 -15.74 -1.55 19.10
CA VAL A 22 -14.37 -1.99 18.80
C VAL A 22 -13.57 -0.88 18.10
N ALA A 23 -14.15 -0.21 17.11
CA ALA A 23 -13.51 0.91 16.41
C ALA A 23 -13.14 2.04 17.37
N SER A 24 -14.07 2.44 18.24
CA SER A 24 -13.85 3.50 19.23
C SER A 24 -12.75 3.12 20.22
N PHE A 25 -12.71 1.85 20.66
CA PHE A 25 -11.63 1.33 21.50
C PHE A 25 -10.28 1.40 20.77
N LEU A 26 -10.21 0.90 19.53
CA LEU A 26 -8.99 0.93 18.74
C LEU A 26 -8.49 2.36 18.49
N GLU A 27 -9.39 3.31 18.23
CA GLU A 27 -9.06 4.73 17.98
C GLU A 27 -8.61 5.47 19.26
N ALA A 28 -9.31 5.27 20.38
CA ALA A 28 -8.94 5.81 21.69
C ALA A 28 -7.57 5.30 22.15
N HIS A 29 -7.21 4.07 21.75
CA HIS A 29 -5.91 3.48 22.03
C HIS A 29 -4.89 3.69 20.90
N HIS A 30 -5.27 4.27 19.75
CA HIS A 30 -4.36 4.68 18.67
C HIS A 30 -3.69 6.02 18.98
N SER A 31 -4.43 6.95 19.59
CA SER A 31 -4.04 8.35 19.77
C SER A 31 -3.23 8.59 21.08
N LYS A 32 -2.02 9.13 20.91
CA LYS A 32 -0.97 9.51 21.89
C LYS A 32 0.24 8.57 21.90
N ALA A 33 1.20 8.92 21.04
CA ALA A 33 2.62 8.67 21.25
C ALA A 33 3.11 9.65 22.33
N GLY A 34 3.19 9.20 23.57
CA GLY A 34 3.68 9.98 24.70
C GLY A 34 3.72 9.09 25.93
N GLU A 35 4.93 8.72 26.36
CA GLU A 35 5.29 8.07 27.63
C GLU A 35 4.26 7.06 28.19
N ARG A 36 3.78 6.15 27.33
CA ARG A 36 2.95 5.02 27.76
C ARG A 36 3.66 3.72 27.42
N PRO A 37 3.50 2.67 28.25
CA PRO A 37 4.10 1.36 28.01
C PRO A 37 3.71 0.82 26.62
N GLU A 38 4.57 -0.02 26.04
CA GLU A 38 4.31 -0.67 24.75
C GLU A 38 2.92 -1.29 24.74
N ARG A 39 2.13 -0.95 23.71
CA ARG A 39 0.72 -1.37 23.61
C ARG A 39 0.69 -2.86 23.28
N ARG A 40 0.06 -3.65 24.15
CA ARG A 40 -0.12 -5.10 23.97
C ARG A 40 -1.57 -5.39 23.64
N TYR A 41 -1.80 -6.15 22.58
CA TYR A 41 -3.12 -6.60 22.15
C TYR A 41 -3.20 -8.11 22.34
N LEU A 42 -4.27 -8.61 22.95
CA LEU A 42 -4.44 -10.01 23.28
C LEU A 42 -5.70 -10.55 22.59
N LEU A 43 -5.60 -11.75 22.00
CA LEU A 43 -6.77 -12.58 21.75
C LEU A 43 -7.02 -13.39 23.02
N VAL A 44 -8.26 -13.38 23.48
CA VAL A 44 -8.70 -14.13 24.67
C VAL A 44 -9.55 -15.29 24.19
N GLY A 45 -9.20 -16.49 24.65
CA GLY A 45 -9.89 -17.74 24.37
C GLY A 45 -11.07 -17.96 25.31
N ALA A 46 -11.59 -19.18 25.33
CA ALA A 46 -12.76 -19.52 26.14
C ALA A 46 -12.39 -19.73 27.62
N GLU A 47 -11.14 -20.08 27.91
CA GLU A 47 -10.64 -20.27 29.28
C GLU A 47 -10.05 -18.98 29.86
N GLU A 48 -10.17 -18.80 31.17
CA GLU A 48 -9.79 -17.58 31.91
C GLU A 48 -8.32 -17.15 31.71
N HIS A 49 -7.43 -18.10 31.39
CA HIS A 49 -6.00 -17.85 31.17
C HIS A 49 -5.55 -18.13 29.74
N GLU A 50 -6.46 -18.46 28.83
CA GLU A 50 -6.15 -18.69 27.43
C GLU A 50 -6.03 -17.33 26.73
N GLN A 51 -4.82 -16.82 26.60
CA GLN A 51 -4.57 -15.56 25.91
C GLN A 51 -3.28 -15.63 25.08
N ILE A 52 -3.33 -15.01 23.90
CA ILE A 52 -2.17 -14.90 23.00
C ILE A 52 -1.98 -13.47 22.53
N GLU A 53 -0.74 -12.99 22.55
CA GLU A 53 -0.39 -11.67 22.07
C GLU A 53 -0.44 -11.59 20.55
N VAL A 54 -1.11 -10.55 20.06
CA VAL A 54 -1.31 -10.29 18.64
C VAL A 54 -0.13 -9.47 18.11
N PRO A 55 0.60 -9.96 17.10
CA PRO A 55 1.65 -9.17 16.44
C PRO A 55 1.11 -7.87 15.88
N GLU A 56 1.92 -6.81 15.87
CA GLU A 56 1.51 -5.49 15.38
C GLU A 56 0.96 -5.53 13.94
N SER A 57 1.54 -6.38 13.09
CA SER A 57 1.09 -6.58 11.71
C SER A 57 -0.36 -7.07 11.62
N LEU A 58 -0.75 -8.02 12.48
CA LEU A 58 -2.12 -8.55 12.54
C LEU A 58 -3.07 -7.52 13.16
N HIS A 59 -2.62 -6.79 14.18
CA HIS A 59 -3.39 -5.69 14.77
C HIS A 59 -3.75 -4.61 13.73
N ARG A 60 -2.81 -4.22 12.84
CA ARG A 60 -3.09 -3.25 11.77
C ARG A 60 -4.17 -3.74 10.80
N VAL A 61 -4.20 -5.04 10.48
CA VAL A 61 -5.25 -5.64 9.64
C VAL A 61 -6.61 -5.51 10.33
N LEU A 62 -6.69 -5.81 11.62
CA LEU A 62 -7.93 -5.69 12.41
C LEU A 62 -8.45 -4.25 12.43
N VAL A 63 -7.58 -3.27 12.69
CA VAL A 63 -7.95 -1.84 12.65
C VAL A 63 -8.55 -1.45 11.31
N GLN A 64 -7.90 -1.86 10.20
CA GLN A 64 -8.39 -1.54 8.86
C GLN A 64 -9.75 -2.21 8.56
N ALA A 65 -9.92 -3.48 8.94
CA ALA A 65 -11.15 -4.22 8.72
C ALA A 65 -12.31 -3.62 9.53
N VAL A 66 -12.11 -3.37 10.82
CA VAL A 66 -13.13 -2.80 11.71
C VAL A 66 -13.54 -1.40 11.24
N THR A 67 -12.59 -0.55 10.84
CA THR A 67 -12.87 0.79 10.32
C THR A 67 -13.74 0.73 9.06
N ALA A 68 -13.45 -0.20 8.14
CA ALA A 68 -14.23 -0.38 6.92
C ALA A 68 -15.65 -0.90 7.20
N LEU A 69 -15.79 -1.89 8.09
CA LEU A 69 -17.08 -2.45 8.49
C LEU A 69 -17.96 -1.40 9.20
N GLN A 70 -17.37 -0.61 10.11
CA GLN A 70 -18.07 0.51 10.76
C GLN A 70 -18.57 1.53 9.73
N ALA A 71 -17.78 1.80 8.69
CA ALA A 71 -18.18 2.67 7.58
C ALA A 71 -19.24 2.04 6.64
N GLY A 72 -19.78 0.86 6.97
CA GLY A 72 -20.78 0.16 6.17
C GLY A 72 -20.23 -0.46 4.90
N ARG A 73 -18.91 -0.66 4.80
CA ARG A 73 -18.25 -1.27 3.65
C ARG A 73 -17.98 -2.75 3.94
N ALA A 74 -18.23 -3.59 2.95
CA ALA A 74 -17.81 -4.99 3.00
C ALA A 74 -16.28 -5.10 2.97
N VAL A 75 -15.73 -6.10 3.64
CA VAL A 75 -14.29 -6.38 3.70
C VAL A 75 -14.01 -7.77 3.16
N THR A 76 -13.12 -7.90 2.18
CA THR A 76 -12.67 -9.20 1.68
C THR A 76 -11.27 -9.51 2.19
N ILE A 77 -11.09 -10.66 2.84
CA ILE A 77 -9.79 -11.21 3.21
C ILE A 77 -9.48 -12.33 2.21
N SER A 78 -8.38 -12.18 1.47
CA SER A 78 -7.97 -13.12 0.44
C SER A 78 -6.53 -13.55 0.65
N PRO A 79 -6.27 -14.85 0.85
CA PRO A 79 -4.92 -15.40 0.84
C PRO A 79 -4.30 -15.16 -0.53
N THR A 80 -3.33 -14.25 -0.60
CA THR A 80 -2.66 -13.97 -1.87
C THR A 80 -1.57 -15.01 -2.09
N MET A 81 -1.59 -15.68 -3.24
CA MET A 81 -0.49 -16.57 -3.62
C MET A 81 0.83 -15.78 -3.55
N PRO A 82 1.92 -16.35 -3.00
CA PRO A 82 3.19 -15.65 -2.91
C PRO A 82 3.70 -15.23 -4.28
N LYS A 83 3.26 -15.88 -5.37
CA LYS A 83 3.66 -15.64 -6.75
C LYS A 83 2.49 -15.25 -7.65
N LEU A 84 2.51 -14.02 -8.13
CA LEU A 84 1.54 -13.44 -9.04
C LEU A 84 1.94 -13.62 -10.51
N THR A 85 0.96 -13.70 -11.40
CA THR A 85 1.18 -13.57 -12.85
C THR A 85 1.40 -12.10 -13.23
N THR A 86 2.00 -11.88 -14.41
CA THR A 86 2.12 -10.51 -14.99
C THR A 86 0.79 -9.77 -15.09
N GLN A 87 -0.33 -10.48 -15.31
CA GLN A 87 -1.65 -9.85 -15.33
C GLN A 87 -2.10 -9.42 -13.94
N GLN A 88 -2.00 -10.31 -12.94
CA GLN A 88 -2.37 -9.97 -11.57
C GLN A 88 -1.53 -8.82 -10.99
N VAL A 89 -0.25 -8.74 -11.36
CA VAL A 89 0.59 -7.59 -10.99
C VAL A 89 0.15 -6.32 -11.72
N ALA A 90 -0.28 -6.42 -12.98
CA ALA A 90 -0.78 -5.27 -13.73
C ALA A 90 -2.04 -4.70 -13.05
N ASP A 91 -2.96 -5.59 -12.65
CA ASP A 91 -4.17 -5.23 -11.93
C ASP A 91 -3.83 -4.61 -10.55
N LEU A 92 -2.88 -5.19 -9.80
CA LEU A 92 -2.41 -4.69 -8.50
C LEU A 92 -1.76 -3.29 -8.60
N LEU A 93 -0.98 -3.05 -9.65
CA LEU A 93 -0.25 -1.79 -9.86
C LEU A 93 -1.11 -0.73 -10.57
N GLY A 94 -2.30 -1.10 -11.07
CA GLY A 94 -3.15 -0.22 -11.86
C GLY A 94 -2.53 0.19 -13.21
N VAL A 95 -1.80 -0.73 -13.86
CA VAL A 95 -1.13 -0.49 -15.15
C VAL A 95 -1.46 -1.59 -16.16
N SER A 96 -1.05 -1.42 -17.43
CA SER A 96 -1.24 -2.45 -18.44
C SER A 96 -0.22 -3.60 -18.29
N ARG A 97 -0.62 -4.82 -18.66
CA ARG A 97 0.29 -5.99 -18.66
C ARG A 97 1.59 -5.76 -19.45
N PRO A 98 1.59 -5.14 -20.65
CA PRO A 98 2.84 -4.80 -21.34
C PRO A 98 3.76 -3.88 -20.53
N THR A 99 3.21 -2.99 -19.71
CA THR A 99 4.00 -2.15 -18.81
C THR A 99 4.73 -2.99 -17.77
N VAL A 100 4.05 -3.97 -17.17
CA VAL A 100 4.69 -4.91 -16.22
C VAL A 100 5.80 -5.71 -16.89
N VAL A 101 5.58 -6.18 -18.12
CA VAL A 101 6.62 -6.88 -18.89
C VAL A 101 7.84 -5.97 -19.11
N ARG A 102 7.63 -4.72 -19.52
CA ARG A 102 8.72 -3.74 -19.68
C ARG A 102 9.48 -3.49 -18.38
N LEU A 103 8.79 -3.39 -17.25
CA LEU A 103 9.43 -3.22 -15.94
C LEU A 103 10.30 -4.42 -15.57
N ILE A 104 9.85 -5.63 -15.91
CA ILE A 104 10.63 -6.85 -15.70
C ILE A 104 11.86 -6.87 -16.61
N ASP A 105 11.68 -6.57 -17.90
CA ASP A 105 12.79 -6.59 -18.86
C ASP A 105 13.83 -5.48 -18.57
N ALA A 106 13.39 -4.36 -17.99
CA ALA A 106 14.26 -3.29 -17.47
C ALA A 106 14.91 -3.60 -16.11
N GLY A 107 14.61 -4.75 -15.49
CA GLY A 107 15.13 -5.13 -14.18
C GLY A 107 14.55 -4.34 -12.99
N GLU A 108 13.55 -3.48 -13.22
CA GLU A 108 12.87 -2.72 -12.16
C GLU A 108 11.94 -3.58 -11.31
N LEU A 109 11.49 -4.72 -11.86
CA LEU A 109 10.62 -5.67 -11.17
C LEU A 109 11.18 -7.09 -11.30
N ALA A 110 11.52 -7.70 -10.17
CA ALA A 110 12.02 -9.08 -10.16
C ALA A 110 10.95 -10.06 -10.65
N SER A 111 11.36 -11.02 -11.48
CA SER A 111 10.47 -12.11 -11.90
C SER A 111 11.24 -13.41 -12.02
N GLU A 112 10.58 -14.50 -11.65
CA GLU A 112 11.05 -15.85 -11.87
C GLU A 112 10.28 -16.48 -13.04
N ARG A 113 10.97 -17.30 -13.82
CA ARG A 113 10.34 -18.07 -14.90
C ARG A 113 9.96 -19.45 -14.36
N ILE A 114 8.66 -19.73 -14.29
CA ILE A 114 8.12 -21.05 -13.92
C ILE A 114 7.44 -21.63 -15.16
N GLY A 115 8.12 -22.59 -15.79
CA GLY A 115 7.76 -23.09 -17.12
C GLY A 115 7.81 -21.98 -18.17
N ASN A 116 6.68 -21.74 -18.86
CA ASN A 116 6.57 -20.69 -19.89
C ASN A 116 6.04 -19.35 -19.36
N ARG A 117 5.70 -19.24 -18.07
CA ARG A 117 5.10 -18.02 -17.52
C ARG A 117 6.08 -17.34 -16.56
N ARG A 118 6.14 -16.01 -16.66
CA ARG A 118 6.79 -15.18 -15.64
C ARG A 118 5.89 -15.06 -14.42
N LYS A 119 6.50 -15.21 -13.25
CA LYS A 119 5.87 -15.10 -11.94
C LYS A 119 6.64 -14.06 -11.12
N ILE A 120 5.92 -13.22 -10.40
CA ILE A 120 6.47 -12.12 -9.59
C ILE A 120 6.06 -12.37 -8.15
N LEU A 121 6.97 -12.23 -7.20
CA LEU A 121 6.59 -12.35 -5.80
C LEU A 121 5.67 -11.18 -5.43
N LEU A 122 4.61 -11.44 -4.67
CA LEU A 122 3.70 -10.38 -4.19
C LEU A 122 4.49 -9.29 -3.46
N LYS A 123 5.44 -9.69 -2.62
CA LYS A 123 6.32 -8.77 -1.90
C LYS A 123 7.02 -7.80 -2.85
N ASP A 124 7.67 -8.30 -3.89
CA ASP A 124 8.40 -7.47 -4.86
C ASP A 124 7.45 -6.51 -5.61
N ALA A 125 6.24 -6.95 -5.92
CA ALA A 125 5.23 -6.09 -6.55
C ALA A 125 4.74 -4.97 -5.61
N LEU A 126 4.57 -5.27 -4.31
CA LEU A 126 4.19 -4.28 -3.30
C LEU A 126 5.34 -3.29 -3.02
N ASP A 127 6.57 -3.79 -2.86
CA ASP A 127 7.77 -2.97 -2.66
C ASP A 127 7.94 -1.98 -3.84
N TYR A 128 7.76 -2.46 -5.06
CA TYR A 128 7.79 -1.60 -6.25
C TYR A 128 6.67 -0.54 -6.24
N ARG A 129 5.45 -0.90 -5.84
CA ARG A 129 4.32 0.04 -5.74
C ARG A 129 4.62 1.16 -4.77
N ASP A 130 5.16 0.82 -3.61
CA ASP A 130 5.44 1.77 -2.54
C ASP A 130 6.62 2.70 -2.91
N LEU A 131 7.66 2.15 -3.55
CA LEU A 131 8.75 2.93 -4.14
C LEU A 131 8.22 3.91 -5.20
N ARG A 132 7.36 3.45 -6.09
CA ARG A 132 6.74 4.28 -7.15
C ARG A 132 5.90 5.41 -6.55
N ARG A 133 5.12 5.11 -5.51
CA ARG A 133 4.31 6.11 -4.80
C ARG A 133 5.20 7.17 -4.14
N THR A 134 6.31 6.75 -3.53
CA THR A 134 7.30 7.65 -2.92
C THR A 134 7.94 8.57 -3.96
N ARG A 135 8.36 8.03 -5.11
CA ARG A 135 8.88 8.83 -6.24
C ARG A 135 7.85 9.83 -6.76
N GLN A 136 6.57 9.44 -6.83
CA GLN A 136 5.49 10.36 -7.22
C GLN A 136 5.35 11.52 -6.24
N TYR A 137 5.33 11.25 -4.94
CA TYR A 137 5.26 12.30 -3.92
C TYR A 137 6.48 13.23 -3.96
N GLN A 138 7.69 12.68 -4.11
CA GLN A 138 8.91 13.49 -4.28
C GLN A 138 8.82 14.39 -5.51
N ALA A 139 8.36 13.88 -6.65
CA ALA A 139 8.23 14.68 -7.86
C ALA A 139 7.21 15.83 -7.72
N ILE A 140 6.16 15.64 -6.92
CA ILE A 140 5.19 16.68 -6.58
C ILE A 140 5.83 17.72 -5.65
N ALA A 141 6.51 17.29 -4.59
CA ALA A 141 7.22 18.17 -3.66
C ALA A 141 8.33 19.00 -4.35
N ASP A 142 9.04 18.43 -5.32
CA ASP A 142 10.02 19.16 -6.14
C ASP A 142 9.37 20.21 -7.06
N THR A 143 8.05 20.10 -7.30
CA THR A 143 7.29 21.00 -8.16
C THR A 143 6.52 22.06 -7.36
N SER A 144 6.34 21.89 -6.05
CA SER A 144 5.90 22.98 -5.17
C SER A 144 7.03 24.00 -5.05
N VAL A 145 7.07 24.90 -6.03
CA VAL A 145 7.78 26.17 -5.92
C VAL A 145 7.09 26.93 -4.79
N ASP A 146 7.86 27.38 -3.80
CA ASP A 146 7.41 28.39 -2.85
C ASP A 146 6.98 29.60 -3.68
N MET A 147 5.68 29.72 -3.94
CA MET A 147 5.12 30.85 -4.65
C MET A 147 5.00 31.98 -3.64
N SER A 148 6.07 32.75 -3.45
CA SER A 148 5.93 34.07 -2.86
C SER A 148 5.09 34.91 -3.83
N GLU A 149 4.02 35.54 -3.35
CA GLU A 149 3.06 36.30 -4.16
C GLU A 149 3.69 37.50 -4.92
N ASP A 150 4.96 37.83 -4.62
CA ASP A 150 5.73 38.94 -5.19
C ASP A 150 6.72 38.54 -6.32
N GLU A 151 6.76 37.28 -6.78
CA GLU A 151 7.66 36.89 -7.89
C GLU A 151 7.11 37.30 -9.27
N ASP A 152 7.94 38.02 -10.05
CA ASP A 152 7.63 38.42 -11.44
C ASP A 152 7.24 37.19 -12.31
N PRO A 153 6.05 37.19 -12.95
CA PRO A 153 5.58 36.09 -13.79
C PRO A 153 6.54 35.66 -14.91
N VAL A 154 7.41 36.56 -15.40
CA VAL A 154 8.42 36.24 -16.41
C VAL A 154 9.50 35.33 -15.82
N VAL A 155 9.94 35.63 -14.59
CA VAL A 155 10.98 34.87 -13.88
C VAL A 155 10.48 33.48 -13.49
N VAL A 156 9.22 33.37 -13.06
CA VAL A 156 8.56 32.08 -12.76
C VAL A 156 8.51 31.20 -14.01
N ASN A 157 8.13 31.77 -15.16
CA ASN A 157 8.05 31.03 -16.42
C ASN A 157 9.41 30.53 -16.91
N GLU A 158 10.46 31.33 -16.82
CA GLU A 158 11.82 30.91 -17.17
C GLU A 158 12.34 29.79 -16.25
N ARG A 159 12.01 29.86 -14.95
CA ARG A 159 12.38 28.85 -13.97
C ARG A 159 11.65 27.52 -14.24
N LEU A 160 10.34 27.57 -14.50
CA LEU A 160 9.55 26.40 -14.90
C LEU A 160 10.05 25.81 -16.23
N ALA A 161 10.44 26.63 -17.20
CA ALA A 161 11.02 26.17 -18.46
C ALA A 161 12.35 25.42 -18.24
N ARG A 162 13.22 25.91 -17.35
CA ARG A 162 14.46 25.22 -16.95
C ARG A 162 14.19 23.88 -16.26
N ILE A 163 13.20 23.82 -15.36
CA ILE A 163 12.81 22.57 -14.68
C ILE A 163 12.28 21.56 -15.70
N ARG A 164 11.41 21.98 -16.61
CA ARG A 164 10.88 21.13 -17.71
C ARG A 164 12.00 20.62 -18.62
N LYS A 165 12.98 21.47 -18.97
CA LYS A 165 14.13 21.09 -19.80
C LYS A 165 15.01 20.04 -19.12
N LYS A 166 15.39 20.25 -17.86
CA LYS A 166 16.17 19.27 -17.07
C LYS A 166 15.44 17.93 -16.92
N ARG A 167 14.12 17.95 -16.74
CA ARG A 167 13.30 16.72 -16.68
C ARG A 167 13.21 16.01 -18.04
N ALA A 168 13.10 16.75 -19.14
CA ALA A 168 13.12 16.16 -20.49
C ALA A 168 14.48 15.53 -20.85
N GLU A 169 15.57 16.06 -20.30
CA GLU A 169 16.91 15.48 -20.40
C GLU A 169 17.03 14.20 -19.55
N HIS A 170 16.58 14.22 -18.29
CA HIS A 170 16.52 13.02 -17.44
C HIS A 170 15.64 11.91 -18.01
N ARG A 171 14.49 12.26 -18.62
CA ARG A 171 13.60 11.27 -19.25
C ARG A 171 14.21 10.63 -20.50
N ARG A 172 15.12 11.34 -21.19
CA ARG A 172 15.85 10.82 -22.35
C ARG A 172 17.03 9.94 -21.93
N SER A 173 17.70 10.23 -20.82
CA SER A 173 18.77 9.38 -20.29
C SER A 173 18.25 8.10 -19.63
N THR A 174 17.05 8.13 -19.03
CA THR A 174 16.44 6.95 -18.37
C THR A 174 15.57 6.11 -19.31
N GLY A 175 15.21 6.62 -20.50
CA GLY A 175 14.30 5.98 -21.45
C GLY A 175 14.96 5.31 -22.67
N SER A 176 16.29 5.15 -22.68
CA SER A 176 17.04 4.60 -23.81
C SER A 176 17.75 3.30 -23.43
N PHE A 177 17.02 2.22 -23.11
CA PHE A 177 17.48 0.82 -23.23
C PHE A 177 16.26 -0.11 -23.32
#